data_AF-A0A356G6M5-F1
#
_entry.id   AF-A0A356G6M5-F1
#
_cell.length_a   1.000
_cell.length_b   1.000
_cell.length_c   1.000
_cell.angle_alpha   90.00
_cell.angle_beta   90.00
_cell.angle_gamma   90.00
#
_symmetry.space_group_name_H-M   'P 1'
#
loop_
_entity.id
_entity.type
_entity.pdbx_description
1 polymer ?
#
loop_
_entity_poly.entity_id
_entity_poly.type
_entity_poly.pdbx_seq_one_letter_code
_entity_poly.pdbx_strand_id
1 'polypeptide(L)' 'MAKTRVHDLAKEYGMSSKEMLEHLRDMKIPAKSASSTLEDAYVSMVRKKLKPILEARAAEIE' A
#
# COMPACT_ATOMS: atom_id res chain seq x y z
N MET A 1 -4.20 -16.01 10.46
CA MET A 1 -3.40 -14.97 9.78
C MET A 1 -4.38 -14.01 9.14
N ALA A 2 -4.43 -12.76 9.61
CA ALA A 2 -5.41 -11.79 9.12
C ALA A 2 -5.07 -11.43 7.68
N LYS A 3 -6.02 -11.65 6.76
CA LYS A 3 -5.85 -11.26 5.36
C LYS A 3 -5.87 -9.73 5.30
N THR A 4 -4.71 -9.09 5.25
CA THR A 4 -4.62 -7.62 5.15
C THR A 4 -5.21 -7.19 3.81
N ARG A 5 -6.23 -6.33 3.84
CA ARG A 5 -6.81 -5.78 2.61
C ARG A 5 -6.08 -4.51 2.21
N VAL A 6 -6.11 -4.22 0.91
CA VAL A 6 -5.49 -3.02 0.34
C VAL A 6 -5.99 -1.73 1.03
N HIS A 7 -7.28 -1.63 1.35
CA HIS A 7 -7.83 -0.47 2.04
C HIS A 7 -7.37 -0.35 3.50
N ASP A 8 -7.23 -1.47 4.22
CA ASP A 8 -6.74 -1.45 5.59
C ASP A 8 -5.30 -0.98 5.63
N LEU A 9 -4.48 -1.49 4.71
CA LEU A 9 -3.10 -1.04 4.53
C LEU A 9 -3.06 0.45 4.17
N ALA A 10 -3.86 0.90 3.20
CA ALA A 10 -3.92 2.32 2.82
C ALA A 10 -4.27 3.22 4.02
N LYS A 11 -5.21 2.80 4.87
CA LYS A 11 -5.57 3.52 6.10
C LYS A 11 -4.43 3.56 7.11
N GLU A 12 -3.71 2.46 7.31
CA GLU A 12 -2.53 2.43 8.21
C GLU A 12 -1.46 3.44 7.78
N TYR A 13 -1.31 3.67 6.48
CA TYR A 13 -0.36 4.62 5.91
C TYR A 13 -0.95 6.03 5.69
N GLY A 14 -2.20 6.29 6.08
CA GLY A 14 -2.84 7.60 5.91
C GLY A 14 -3.05 8.02 4.45
N MET A 15 -3.05 7.06 3.51
CA MET A 15 -3.17 7.33 2.07
C MET A 15 -4.50 6.88 1.49
N SER A 16 -4.84 7.40 0.32
CA SER A 16 -6.06 6.98 -0.36
C SER A 16 -5.92 5.55 -0.88
N SER A 17 -7.04 4.83 -0.92
CA SER A 17 -7.06 3.48 -1.52
C SER A 17 -6.65 3.49 -3.00
N LYS A 18 -6.84 4.62 -3.70
CA LYS A 18 -6.47 4.78 -5.11
C LYS A 18 -4.96 4.82 -5.28
N GLU A 19 -4.26 5.58 -4.44
CA GLU A 19 -2.80 5.66 -4.46
C GLU A 19 -2.14 4.34 -4.04
N MET A 20 -2.70 3.68 -3.03
CA MET A 20 -2.22 2.34 -2.66
C MET A 20 -2.36 1.37 -3.86
N LEU A 21 -3.47 1.42 -4.60
CA LEU A 21 -3.65 0.60 -5.79
C LEU A 21 -2.67 0.93 -6.92
N GLU A 22 -2.32 2.21 -7.10
CA GLU A 22 -1.29 2.64 -8.06
C GLU A 22 0.08 2.07 -7.69
N HIS A 23 0.51 2.22 -6.43
CA HIS A 23 1.76 1.62 -5.95
C HIS A 23 1.79 0.09 -6.12
N LEU A 24 0.69 -0.59 -5.81
CA LEU A 24 0.57 -2.03 -6.02
C LEU A 24 0.70 -2.39 -7.50
N ARG A 25 0.11 -1.59 -8.40
CA ARG A 25 0.22 -1.79 -9.85
C ARG A 25 1.65 -1.60 -10.35
N ASP A 26 2.36 -0.56 -9.90
CA ASP A 26 3.77 -0.34 -10.22
C ASP A 26 4.67 -1.49 -9.75
N MET A 27 4.36 -2.06 -8.58
CA MET A 27 5.04 -3.23 -8.03
C MET A 27 4.64 -4.56 -8.70
N LYS A 28 3.77 -4.53 -9.71
CA LYS A 28 3.18 -5.70 -10.37
C LYS A 28 2.44 -6.64 -9.41
N ILE A 29 1.90 -6.10 -8.33
CA ILE A 29 1.10 -6.84 -7.35
C ILE A 29 -0.35 -6.86 -7.84
N PRO A 30 -0.96 -8.05 -8.03
CA PRO A 30 -2.31 -8.17 -8.54
C PRO A 30 -3.33 -7.75 -7.48
N ALA A 31 -3.76 -6.49 -7.52
CA ALA A 31 -4.86 -5.96 -6.71
C ALA A 31 -5.98 -5.46 -7.62
N LYS A 32 -7.15 -6.11 -7.54
CA LYS A 32 -8.34 -5.72 -8.34
C LYS A 32 -9.02 -4.47 -7.81
N SER A 33 -8.97 -4.27 -6.49
CA SER A 33 -9.74 -3.23 -5.79
C SER A 33 -9.22 -3.04 -4.37
N ALA A 34 -9.64 -1.96 -3.72
CA ALA A 34 -9.32 -1.69 -2.31
C ALA A 34 -9.79 -2.83 -1.36
N SER A 35 -10.80 -3.60 -1.76
CA SER A 35 -11.30 -4.78 -1.03
C SER A 35 -10.47 -6.05 -1.25
N SER A 36 -9.50 -6.05 -2.18
CA SER A 36 -8.63 -7.19 -2.44
C SER A 36 -7.75 -7.49 -1.23
N THR A 37 -7.56 -8.77 -0.94
CA THR A 37 -6.64 -9.26 0.09
C THR A 37 -5.24 -9.41 -0.48
N LEU A 38 -4.24 -8.95 0.25
CA LEU A 38 -2.83 -9.14 -0.09
C LEU A 38 -2.30 -10.38 0.63
N GLU A 39 -1.55 -11.21 -0.09
CA GLU A 39 -0.76 -12.27 0.51
C GLU A 39 0.36 -11.66 1.38
N ASP A 40 0.76 -12.38 2.43
CA ASP A 40 1.72 -11.90 3.43
C ASP A 40 3.07 -11.48 2.81
N ALA A 41 3.51 -12.20 1.77
CA ALA A 41 4.69 -11.86 0.98
C ALA A 41 4.58 -10.47 0.33
N TYR A 42 3.42 -10.16 -0.24
CA TYR A 42 3.17 -8.85 -0.84
C TYR A 42 3.06 -7.78 0.23
N VAL A 43 2.37 -8.03 1.35
CA VAL A 43 2.28 -7.08 2.47
C VAL A 43 3.68 -6.71 2.95
N SER A 44 4.56 -7.70 3.15
CA SER A 44 5.94 -7.46 3.59
C SER A 44 6.75 -6.62 2.59
N MET A 45 6.59 -6.85 1.28
CA MET A 45 7.25 -6.03 0.24
C MET A 45 6.71 -4.60 0.20
N VAL A 46 5.39 -4.46 0.22
CA VAL A 46 4.67 -3.19 0.18
C VAL A 46 5.04 -2.35 1.40
N ARG A 47 5.01 -2.91 2.61
CA ARG A 47 5.42 -2.22 3.85
C ARG A 47 6.88 -1.74 3.82
N LYS A 48 7.80 -2.51 3.20
CA LYS A 48 9.20 -2.10 3.05
C LYS A 48 9.37 -0.95 2.05
N LYS A 49 8.61 -0.95 0.95
CA LYS A 49 8.69 0.07 -0.11
C LYS A 49 7.93 1.35 0.21
N LEU A 50 6.85 1.28 0.99
CA LEU A 50 6.06 2.46 1.36
C LEU A 50 6.67 3.30 2.47
N LYS A 51 7.55 2.74 3.31
CA LYS A 51 8.31 3.53 4.31
C LYS A 51 8.96 4.78 3.71
N PRO A 52 9.81 4.68 2.67
CA PRO A 52 10.45 5.86 2.08
C PRO A 52 9.48 6.74 1.28
N ILE A 53 8.42 6.18 0.70
CA ILE A 53 7.41 6.96 -0.05
C ILE A 53 6.64 7.87 0.90
N LEU A 54 6.31 7.38 2.10
CA LEU A 54 5.64 8.19 3.12
C LEU A 54 6.54 9.34 3.60
N GLU A 55 7.83 9.08 3.83
CA GLU A 55 8.79 10.12 4.23
C GLU A 55 9.01 11.15 3.12
N ALA A 56 9.15 10.71 1.87
CA ALA A 56 9.29 11.61 0.73
C ALA A 56 8.03 12.48 0.55
N ARG A 57 6.85 11.88 0.69
CA ARG A 57 5.59 12.59 0.54
C ARG A 57 5.26 13.52 1.71
N ALA A 58 5.70 13.19 2.92
CA ALA A 58 5.65 14.09 4.06
C ALA A 58 6.58 15.29 3.86
N ALA A 59 7.72 15.10 3.19
CA ALA A 59 8.67 16.15 2.88
C ALA A 59 8.23 17.06 1.71
N GLU A 60 7.41 16.58 0.76
CA GLU A 60 6.90 17.37 -0.37
C GLU A 60 5.73 18.31 0.01
N ILE A 61 5.17 18.18 1.21
CA ILE A 61 4.05 19.01 1.69
C ILE A 61 4.55 20.23 2.50
N GLU A 62 5.85 20.36 2.78
CA GLU A 62 6.46 21.52 3.47
C GLU A 62 6.95 22.61 2.50
#